data_AF-A0A0H5CSH0-F1
#
_entry.id   AF-A0A0H5CSH0-F1
#
_cell.length_a   1.000
_cell.length_b   1.000
_cell.length_c   1.000
_cell.angle_alpha   90.00
_cell.angle_beta   90.00
_cell.angle_gamma   90.00
#
_symmetry.space_group_name_H-M   'P 1'
#
loop_
_entity.id
_entity.type
_entity.pdbx_description
1 polymer ?
#
loop_
_entity_poly.entity_id
_entity_poly.type
_entity_poly.pdbx_seq_one_letter_code
_entity_poly.pdbx_strand_id
1 'polypeptide(L)'
;MMLRNMLKSKIHRATVTQADLHYVGSVTIDPLLLEAADLLPGEQVAIVDVTNGARLETYVIEGERGSGVIGINGAAAHLVHPGDIVILIAYGLMESAEAAAYQPKVIFVDADNKILHEGADAAHAPADSGLFSGAATAEPPPRPLTPPGSTPCWPTRAETTTVLLTIDVGNTNIALGLHTGDGELLRDWRMRTDARITADELALTMRGLLGEHAEEITGISALSTVPAVLRELRVMLAQYYGKVPRVIVEPGVRTGVPLLVDNPKEVGPDRVINTLAAHHLFSTACIVVDFGTSTNIDVISAKGEFLGGVFMPGIEISVDALAARAAALRKVEMVRPRSVIGKNTVECLQSGIMYGFAGQIDGLVARITRELSRTGHGGPVTVIATGGLAPLVVDESISISHHRPDLTLLGLRLVFERNN
;
A
#
# COMPACT_ATOMS: atom_id res chain seq x y z
N MET A 1 -23.20 -25.30 -11.51
CA MET A 1 -22.26 -25.11 -12.63
C MET A 1 -21.27 -24.04 -12.20
N MET A 2 -20.01 -24.39 -11.95
CA MET A 2 -18.97 -23.44 -11.50
C MET A 2 -18.05 -23.13 -12.68
N LEU A 3 -18.06 -21.88 -13.13
CA LEU A 3 -17.17 -21.37 -14.16
C LEU A 3 -15.86 -20.90 -13.52
N ARG A 4 -14.74 -21.12 -14.20
CA ARG A 4 -13.38 -20.71 -13.80
C ARG A 4 -12.79 -19.86 -14.91
N ASN A 5 -12.11 -18.77 -14.55
CA ASN A 5 -11.37 -17.98 -15.51
C ASN A 5 -9.98 -18.59 -15.68
N MET A 6 -9.72 -19.21 -16.82
CA MET A 6 -8.53 -20.01 -17.09
C MET A 6 -7.66 -19.35 -18.16
N LEU A 7 -6.34 -19.56 -18.13
CA LEU A 7 -5.46 -19.20 -19.23
C LEU A 7 -5.92 -19.96 -20.49
N LYS A 8 -6.39 -19.23 -21.50
CA LYS A 8 -6.78 -19.80 -22.79
C LYS A 8 -5.56 -19.86 -23.71
N SER A 9 -4.87 -18.73 -23.86
CA SER A 9 -3.67 -18.65 -24.68
C SER A 9 -2.77 -17.49 -24.29
N LYS A 10 -1.53 -17.54 -24.77
CA LYS A 10 -0.58 -16.41 -24.66
C LYS A 10 0.41 -16.36 -25.81
N ILE A 11 0.79 -15.14 -26.17
CA ILE A 11 1.99 -14.85 -26.98
C ILE A 11 3.04 -14.30 -26.03
N HIS A 12 4.14 -15.01 -25.89
CA HIS A 12 5.13 -14.79 -24.87
C HIS A 12 6.35 -14.07 -25.43
N ARG A 13 6.71 -12.95 -24.78
CA ARG A 13 7.89 -12.12 -25.07
C ARG A 13 7.89 -11.51 -26.48
N ALA A 14 6.74 -11.07 -26.95
CA ALA A 14 6.66 -10.32 -28.20
C ALA A 14 7.23 -8.91 -28.04
N THR A 15 7.93 -8.41 -29.05
CA THR A 15 8.46 -7.05 -29.10
C THR A 15 7.38 -6.10 -29.60
N VAL A 16 7.11 -5.01 -28.87
CA VAL A 16 6.21 -3.94 -29.32
C VAL A 16 6.84 -3.25 -30.53
N THR A 17 6.16 -3.28 -31.68
CA THR A 17 6.67 -2.69 -32.93
C THR A 17 6.21 -1.24 -33.11
N GLN A 18 5.10 -0.86 -32.48
CA GLN A 18 4.51 0.47 -32.59
C GLN A 18 3.73 0.84 -31.32
N ALA A 19 3.80 2.11 -30.92
CA ALA A 19 2.92 2.69 -29.93
C ALA A 19 2.63 4.16 -30.27
N ASP A 20 1.43 4.44 -30.78
CA ASP A 20 0.99 5.77 -31.22
C ASP A 20 -0.24 6.24 -30.43
N LEU A 21 -0.13 7.44 -29.85
CA LEU A 21 -1.18 8.10 -29.07
C LEU A 21 -2.32 8.65 -29.94
N HIS A 22 -2.02 9.03 -31.18
CA HIS A 22 -2.96 9.67 -32.11
C HIS A 22 -3.48 8.68 -33.15
N TYR A 23 -3.84 7.49 -32.69
CA TYR A 23 -4.36 6.40 -33.50
C TYR A 23 -5.63 5.82 -32.86
N VAL A 24 -6.60 5.44 -33.69
CA VAL A 24 -7.81 4.73 -33.23
C VAL A 24 -7.43 3.27 -33.05
N GLY A 25 -7.14 2.82 -31.82
CA GLY A 25 -6.62 1.48 -31.66
C GLY A 25 -6.73 0.89 -30.26
N SER A 26 -6.36 -0.37 -30.24
CA SER A 26 -6.21 -1.26 -29.09
C SER A 26 -4.89 -1.98 -29.30
N VAL A 27 -4.82 -3.32 -29.23
CA VAL A 27 -3.61 -4.04 -29.66
C VAL A 27 -3.75 -4.63 -31.06
N THR A 28 -2.94 -4.16 -31.99
CA THR A 28 -2.82 -4.69 -33.35
C THR A 28 -1.82 -5.84 -33.37
N ILE A 29 -2.24 -7.02 -33.81
CA ILE A 29 -1.42 -8.24 -33.81
C ILE A 29 -1.36 -8.85 -35.21
N ASP A 30 -0.19 -9.35 -35.62
CA ASP A 30 -0.03 -10.12 -36.85
C ASP A 30 -1.01 -11.33 -36.90
N PRO A 31 -1.84 -11.46 -37.95
CA PRO A 31 -2.70 -12.61 -38.17
C PRO A 31 -2.06 -14.00 -37.97
N LEU A 32 -0.77 -14.17 -38.29
CA LEU A 32 -0.08 -15.44 -38.04
C LEU A 32 0.04 -15.78 -36.55
N LEU A 33 0.25 -14.77 -35.71
CA LEU A 33 0.31 -14.93 -34.26
C LEU A 33 -1.09 -15.11 -33.67
N LEU A 34 -2.11 -14.47 -34.24
CA LEU A 34 -3.51 -14.68 -33.87
C LEU A 34 -3.95 -16.13 -34.09
N GLU A 35 -3.66 -16.67 -35.27
CA GLU A 35 -3.96 -18.06 -35.61
C GLU A 35 -3.25 -19.05 -34.69
N ALA A 36 -1.95 -18.82 -34.44
CA ALA A 36 -1.16 -19.70 -33.58
C ALA A 36 -1.64 -19.68 -32.13
N ALA A 37 -1.98 -18.49 -31.61
CA ALA A 37 -2.45 -18.29 -30.24
C ALA A 37 -3.97 -18.50 -30.08
N ASP A 38 -4.71 -18.90 -31.11
CA ASP A 38 -6.18 -19.01 -31.07
C ASP A 38 -6.84 -17.72 -30.55
N LEU A 39 -6.47 -16.56 -31.10
CA LEU A 39 -7.01 -15.25 -30.74
C LEU A 39 -7.88 -14.70 -31.88
N LEU A 40 -9.04 -14.15 -31.53
CA LEU A 40 -9.95 -13.53 -32.50
C LEU A 40 -9.89 -12.00 -32.44
N PRO A 41 -10.08 -11.27 -33.56
CA PRO A 41 -10.33 -9.84 -33.52
C PRO A 41 -11.51 -9.49 -32.60
N GLY A 42 -11.32 -8.50 -31.73
CA GLY A 42 -12.26 -8.09 -30.69
C GLY A 42 -12.17 -8.89 -29.38
N GLU A 43 -11.38 -9.96 -29.33
CA GLU A 43 -11.19 -10.73 -28.10
C GLU A 43 -10.38 -9.94 -27.06
N GLN A 44 -10.77 -10.01 -25.79
CA GLN A 44 -10.07 -9.34 -24.71
C GLN A 44 -8.72 -10.03 -24.44
N VAL A 45 -7.67 -9.22 -24.31
CA VAL A 45 -6.33 -9.66 -23.92
C VAL A 45 -5.79 -8.79 -22.80
N ALA A 46 -5.13 -9.43 -21.84
CA ALA A 46 -4.26 -8.78 -20.88
C ALA A 46 -2.84 -8.69 -21.47
N ILE A 47 -2.24 -7.51 -21.41
CA ILE A 47 -0.87 -7.27 -21.82
C ILE A 47 -0.07 -6.96 -20.55
N VAL A 48 1.00 -7.74 -20.34
CA VAL A 48 1.97 -7.50 -19.29
C VAL A 48 3.30 -7.16 -19.92
N ASP A 49 3.82 -5.99 -19.59
CA ASP A 49 5.09 -5.48 -20.09
C ASP A 49 6.23 -5.99 -19.20
N VAL A 50 7.11 -6.80 -19.79
CA VAL A 50 8.27 -7.40 -19.12
C VAL A 50 9.38 -6.36 -18.93
N THR A 51 9.46 -5.34 -19.79
CA THR A 51 10.50 -4.31 -19.74
C THR A 51 10.23 -3.31 -18.62
N ASN A 52 9.01 -2.78 -18.53
CA ASN A 52 8.67 -1.68 -17.62
C ASN A 52 7.70 -2.07 -16.48
N GLY A 53 7.11 -3.27 -16.52
CA GLY A 53 6.22 -3.80 -15.48
C GLY A 53 4.77 -3.35 -15.58
N ALA A 54 4.39 -2.57 -16.60
CA ALA A 54 3.03 -2.14 -16.83
C ALA A 54 2.10 -3.33 -17.10
N ARG A 55 0.84 -3.18 -16.70
CA ARG A 55 -0.23 -4.16 -16.95
C ARG A 55 -1.46 -3.43 -17.44
N LEU A 56 -2.03 -3.89 -18.54
CA LEU A 56 -3.23 -3.32 -19.11
C LEU A 56 -4.11 -4.40 -19.75
N GLU A 57 -5.38 -4.10 -19.88
CA GLU A 57 -6.34 -4.95 -20.58
C GLU A 57 -6.91 -4.18 -21.77
N THR A 58 -7.06 -4.87 -22.90
CA THR A 58 -7.53 -4.28 -24.15
C THR A 58 -8.11 -5.37 -25.05
N TYR A 59 -8.41 -5.10 -26.31
CA TYR A 59 -8.95 -6.07 -27.27
C TYR A 59 -8.09 -6.20 -28.53
N VAL A 60 -8.19 -7.34 -29.20
CA VAL A 60 -7.39 -7.61 -30.40
C VAL A 60 -7.91 -6.84 -31.61
N ILE A 61 -7.00 -6.25 -32.38
CA ILE A 61 -7.21 -5.74 -33.72
C ILE A 61 -6.30 -6.52 -34.66
N GLU A 62 -6.82 -6.89 -35.83
CA GLU A 62 -6.04 -7.60 -36.83
C GLU A 62 -5.07 -6.64 -37.56
N GLY A 63 -3.80 -7.03 -37.63
CA GLY A 63 -2.75 -6.29 -38.35
C GLY A 63 -2.48 -6.81 -39.76
N GLU A 64 -1.33 -6.43 -40.32
CA GLU A 64 -0.88 -6.95 -41.61
C GLU A 64 -0.24 -8.35 -41.45
N ARG A 65 -0.69 -9.32 -42.24
CA ARG A 65 -0.22 -10.71 -42.19
C ARG A 65 1.27 -10.82 -42.48
N GLY A 66 2.01 -11.49 -41.59
CA GLY A 66 3.44 -11.76 -41.73
C GLY A 66 4.36 -10.60 -41.34
N SER A 67 3.78 -9.46 -40.94
CA SER A 67 4.53 -8.26 -40.54
C SER A 67 5.26 -8.41 -39.20
N GLY A 68 4.83 -9.34 -38.34
CA GLY A 68 5.27 -9.40 -36.94
C GLY A 68 4.76 -8.24 -36.08
N VAL A 69 3.74 -7.50 -36.53
CA VAL A 69 3.25 -6.33 -35.81
C VAL A 69 2.70 -6.70 -34.43
N ILE A 70 3.14 -5.93 -33.42
CA ILE A 70 2.54 -5.82 -32.10
C ILE A 70 2.43 -4.32 -31.81
N GLY A 71 1.32 -3.74 -32.26
CA GLY A 71 1.06 -2.30 -32.15
C GLY A 71 0.13 -2.01 -30.99
N ILE A 72 0.60 -1.31 -29.95
CA ILE A 72 -0.23 -0.97 -28.79
C ILE A 72 -0.49 0.54 -28.82
N ASN A 73 -1.67 0.91 -29.29
CA ASN A 73 -1.99 2.29 -29.66
C ASN A 73 -3.05 2.92 -28.75
N GLY A 74 -3.28 4.22 -28.94
CA GLY A 74 -4.27 5.00 -28.19
C GLY A 74 -3.84 5.22 -26.74
N ALA A 75 -4.78 5.13 -25.79
CA ALA A 75 -4.47 5.36 -24.38
C ALA A 75 -3.43 4.37 -23.81
N ALA A 76 -3.36 3.15 -24.36
CA ALA A 76 -2.40 2.14 -23.96
C ALA A 76 -0.94 2.51 -24.34
N ALA A 77 -0.74 3.37 -25.36
CA ALA A 77 0.58 3.84 -25.78
C ALA A 77 1.29 4.72 -24.71
N HIS A 78 0.57 5.18 -23.68
CA HIS A 78 1.20 5.82 -22.52
C HIS A 78 1.96 4.86 -21.61
N LEU A 79 1.67 3.56 -21.71
CA LEU A 79 2.14 2.52 -20.79
C LEU A 79 3.21 1.61 -21.39
N VAL A 80 3.49 1.72 -22.68
CA VAL A 80 4.41 0.87 -23.43
C VAL A 80 5.13 1.69 -24.50
N HIS A 81 6.32 1.25 -24.90
CA HIS A 81 7.14 1.89 -25.92
C HIS A 81 7.54 0.89 -27.01
N PRO A 82 7.77 1.36 -28.26
CA PRO A 82 8.37 0.50 -29.29
C PRO A 82 9.71 -0.06 -28.80
N GLY A 83 9.89 -1.38 -28.95
CA GLY A 83 11.03 -2.14 -28.42
C GLY A 83 10.78 -2.80 -27.06
N ASP A 84 9.70 -2.48 -26.36
CA ASP A 84 9.34 -3.18 -25.11
C ASP A 84 8.99 -4.64 -25.38
N ILE A 85 9.32 -5.52 -24.42
CA ILE A 85 8.99 -6.94 -24.48
C ILE A 85 7.73 -7.17 -23.68
N VAL A 86 6.68 -7.69 -24.32
CA VAL A 86 5.37 -7.89 -23.71
C VAL A 86 4.94 -9.36 -23.77
N ILE A 87 4.01 -9.73 -22.91
CA ILE A 87 3.28 -11.00 -22.98
C ILE A 87 1.80 -10.65 -23.14
N LEU A 88 1.18 -11.12 -24.22
CA LEU A 88 -0.24 -10.99 -24.47
C LEU A 88 -0.93 -12.27 -24.01
N ILE A 89 -1.99 -12.15 -23.22
CA ILE A 89 -2.65 -13.26 -22.53
C ILE A 89 -4.15 -13.15 -22.76
N ALA A 90 -4.78 -14.20 -23.29
CA ALA A 90 -6.23 -14.34 -23.28
C ALA A 90 -6.67 -15.33 -22.20
N TYR A 91 -7.72 -14.95 -21.48
CA TYR A 91 -8.38 -15.80 -20.50
C TYR A 91 -9.76 -16.21 -21.01
N GLY A 92 -10.17 -17.44 -20.70
CA GLY A 92 -11.48 -17.97 -21.04
C GLY A 92 -12.24 -18.42 -19.80
N LEU A 93 -13.55 -18.17 -19.77
CA LEU A 93 -14.45 -18.76 -18.78
C LEU A 93 -14.78 -20.19 -19.19
N MET A 94 -14.40 -21.16 -18.36
CA MET A 94 -14.58 -22.59 -18.63
C MET A 94 -15.32 -23.26 -17.49
N GLU A 95 -16.11 -24.27 -17.78
CA GLU A 95 -16.63 -25.14 -16.72
C GLU A 95 -15.51 -25.92 -16.05
N SER A 96 -15.68 -26.28 -14.77
CA SER A 96 -14.61 -26.95 -14.01
C SER A 96 -14.11 -28.26 -14.64
N ALA A 97 -14.96 -29.01 -15.35
CA ALA A 97 -14.56 -30.23 -16.05
C ALA A 97 -13.73 -29.93 -17.31
N GLU A 98 -14.14 -28.93 -18.08
CA GLU A 98 -13.39 -28.43 -19.25
C GLU A 98 -12.05 -27.85 -18.82
N ALA A 99 -12.03 -26.99 -17.81
CA ALA A 99 -10.84 -26.35 -17.25
C ALA A 99 -9.77 -27.35 -16.79
N ALA A 100 -10.16 -28.52 -16.31
CA ALA A 100 -9.24 -29.56 -15.85
C ALA A 100 -8.53 -30.30 -17.01
N ALA A 101 -9.17 -30.35 -18.19
CA ALA A 101 -8.63 -31.01 -19.37
C ALA A 101 -8.04 -30.03 -20.40
N TYR A 102 -8.37 -28.74 -20.27
CA TYR A 102 -7.96 -27.71 -21.22
C TYR A 102 -6.44 -27.50 -21.23
N GLN A 103 -5.87 -27.47 -22.43
CA GLN A 103 -4.46 -27.18 -22.66
C GLN A 103 -4.34 -25.82 -23.34
N PRO A 104 -3.70 -24.82 -22.70
CA PRO A 104 -3.60 -23.49 -23.28
C PRO A 104 -2.70 -23.47 -24.49
N LYS A 105 -2.90 -22.50 -25.40
CA LYS A 105 -1.98 -22.24 -26.50
C LYS A 105 -0.87 -21.29 -26.04
N VAL A 106 0.36 -21.77 -25.97
CA VAL A 106 1.53 -21.00 -25.56
C VAL A 106 2.46 -20.81 -26.75
N ILE A 107 2.52 -19.58 -27.25
CA ILE A 107 3.33 -19.20 -28.40
C ILE A 107 4.52 -18.39 -27.90
N PHE A 108 5.73 -18.84 -28.22
CA PHE A 108 6.96 -18.12 -27.91
C PHE A 108 7.53 -17.55 -29.20
N VAL A 109 7.92 -16.29 -29.18
CA VAL A 109 8.45 -15.59 -30.36
C VAL A 109 9.87 -15.07 -30.14
N ASP A 110 10.57 -14.78 -31.24
CA ASP A 110 11.86 -14.09 -31.23
C ASP A 110 11.69 -12.55 -31.19
N ALA A 111 12.81 -11.83 -31.28
CA ALA A 111 12.82 -10.37 -31.25
C ALA A 111 12.08 -9.70 -32.42
N ASP A 112 11.94 -10.42 -33.55
CA ASP A 112 11.22 -9.98 -34.76
C ASP A 112 9.78 -10.54 -34.79
N ASN A 113 9.30 -11.03 -33.64
CA ASN A 113 7.98 -11.62 -33.45
C ASN A 113 7.69 -12.84 -34.33
N LYS A 114 8.72 -13.59 -34.75
CA LYS A 114 8.55 -14.87 -35.44
C LYS A 114 8.43 -16.00 -34.43
N ILE A 115 7.55 -16.95 -34.70
CA ILE A 115 7.27 -18.07 -33.80
C ILE A 115 8.51 -18.97 -33.71
N LEU A 116 9.04 -19.10 -32.50
CA LEU A 116 10.12 -20.02 -32.16
C LEU A 116 9.59 -21.36 -31.64
N HIS A 117 8.49 -21.32 -30.88
CA HIS A 117 7.93 -22.50 -30.24
C HIS A 117 6.43 -22.38 -30.02
N GLU A 118 5.73 -23.50 -30.20
CA GLU A 118 4.31 -23.67 -29.87
C GLU A 118 4.16 -24.84 -28.91
N GLY A 119 3.44 -24.64 -27.81
CA GLY A 119 3.23 -25.66 -26.81
C GLY A 119 2.02 -25.39 -25.92
N ALA A 120 1.87 -26.22 -24.88
CA ALA A 120 0.78 -26.11 -23.91
C ALA A 120 1.24 -25.83 -22.48
N ASP A 121 2.53 -25.95 -22.20
CA ASP A 121 3.07 -25.69 -20.87
C ASP A 121 3.31 -24.19 -20.67
N ALA A 122 2.53 -23.58 -19.78
CA ALA A 122 2.64 -22.17 -19.44
C ALA A 122 3.97 -21.81 -18.75
N ALA A 123 4.68 -22.78 -18.17
CA ALA A 123 5.97 -22.59 -17.51
C ALA A 123 7.16 -23.00 -18.40
N HIS A 124 6.94 -23.44 -19.64
CA HIS A 124 8.01 -23.84 -20.54
C HIS A 124 8.88 -22.63 -20.94
N ALA A 125 10.18 -22.78 -20.76
CA ALA A 125 11.20 -21.88 -21.31
C ALA A 125 11.94 -22.64 -22.42
N PRO A 126 11.88 -22.17 -23.68
CA PRO A 126 12.60 -22.83 -24.77
C PRO A 126 14.10 -22.91 -24.49
N ALA A 127 14.75 -23.98 -24.93
CA ALA A 127 16.21 -24.11 -24.87
C ALA A 127 16.88 -22.89 -25.55
N ASP A 128 17.99 -22.44 -25.00
CA ASP A 128 18.78 -21.29 -25.51
C ASP A 128 18.08 -19.91 -25.47
N SER A 129 16.90 -19.81 -24.85
CA SER A 129 16.20 -18.53 -24.64
C SER A 129 16.79 -17.66 -23.51
N GLY A 130 17.68 -18.23 -22.69
CA GLY A 130 18.21 -17.59 -21.47
C GLY A 130 17.19 -17.45 -20.32
N LEU A 131 16.03 -18.09 -20.42
CA LEU A 131 14.96 -18.04 -19.41
C LEU A 131 14.94 -19.29 -18.53
N PHE A 132 14.51 -19.12 -17.28
CA PHE A 132 14.30 -20.22 -16.33
C PHE A 132 12.81 -20.55 -16.24
N SER A 133 12.47 -21.84 -16.23
CA SER A 133 11.11 -22.28 -15.94
C SER A 133 10.76 -22.01 -14.49
N GLY A 134 9.62 -21.38 -14.22
CA GLY A 134 9.09 -21.21 -12.86
C GLY A 134 8.68 -22.52 -12.18
N ALA A 135 8.62 -23.64 -12.94
CA ALA A 135 8.37 -24.98 -12.42
C ALA A 135 9.65 -25.75 -12.03
N ALA A 136 10.83 -25.22 -12.36
CA ALA A 136 12.09 -25.81 -11.94
C ALA A 136 12.34 -25.48 -10.45
N THR A 137 12.03 -26.44 -9.58
CA THR A 137 12.31 -26.36 -8.15
C THR A 137 13.81 -26.25 -7.91
N ALA A 138 14.28 -25.06 -7.51
CA ALA A 138 15.41 -25.01 -6.60
C ALA A 138 14.95 -25.62 -5.27
N GLU A 139 15.65 -26.65 -4.78
CA GLU A 139 15.38 -27.21 -3.46
C GLU A 139 15.37 -26.08 -2.41
N PRO A 140 14.31 -25.97 -1.59
CA PRO A 140 14.33 -25.03 -0.48
C PRO A 140 15.45 -25.45 0.49
N PRO A 141 16.21 -24.50 1.07
CA PRO A 141 17.25 -24.85 2.04
C PRO A 141 16.61 -25.60 3.23
N PRO A 142 17.31 -26.60 3.79
CA PRO A 142 16.76 -27.41 4.88
C PRO A 142 16.40 -26.51 6.07
N ARG A 143 15.16 -26.66 6.57
CA ARG A 143 14.73 -26.02 7.82
C ARG A 143 15.67 -26.44 8.96
N PRO A 144 16.08 -25.52 9.84
CA PRO A 144 16.74 -25.92 11.08
C PRO A 144 15.82 -26.85 11.87
N LEU A 145 16.35 -28.01 12.24
CA LEU A 145 15.72 -28.91 13.20
C LEU A 145 15.59 -28.17 14.54
N THR A 146 14.35 -27.88 14.94
CA THR A 146 14.06 -27.46 16.30
C THR A 146 14.22 -28.68 17.22
N PRO A 147 14.96 -28.59 18.32
CA PRO A 147 15.10 -29.70 19.25
C PRO A 147 13.76 -29.96 19.97
N PRO A 148 13.42 -31.21 20.30
CA PRO A 148 12.24 -31.50 21.09
C PRO A 148 12.49 -31.13 22.55
N GLY A 149 11.62 -30.30 23.12
CA GLY A 149 11.42 -30.21 24.57
C GLY A 149 11.99 -28.96 25.25
N SER A 150 11.16 -27.93 25.32
CA SER A 150 10.73 -27.43 26.64
C SER A 150 9.32 -26.89 26.46
N THR A 151 8.34 -27.60 27.02
CA THR A 151 7.00 -27.07 27.24
C THR A 151 7.16 -25.87 28.18
N PRO A 152 6.82 -24.64 27.79
CA PRO A 152 6.67 -23.61 28.79
C PRO A 152 5.39 -23.96 29.56
N CYS A 153 5.54 -24.24 30.85
CA CYS A 153 4.39 -24.34 31.75
C CYS A 153 3.80 -22.94 31.90
N TRP A 154 2.87 -22.57 31.02
CA TRP A 154 2.05 -21.39 31.23
C TRP A 154 0.95 -21.74 32.24
N PRO A 155 0.65 -20.84 33.19
CA PRO A 155 -0.41 -21.08 34.14
C PRO A 155 -1.74 -21.24 33.40
N THR A 156 -2.41 -22.35 33.65
CA THR A 156 -3.76 -22.63 33.16
C THR A 156 -4.78 -21.71 33.82
N ARG A 157 -5.43 -20.91 32.96
CA ARG A 157 -6.78 -20.33 33.02
C ARG A 157 -7.17 -19.35 34.15
N ALA A 158 -7.70 -18.22 33.64
CA ALA A 158 -8.93 -17.54 34.06
C ALA A 158 -8.76 -16.18 34.74
N GLU A 159 -8.41 -15.18 33.93
CA GLU A 159 -9.04 -13.85 33.97
C GLU A 159 -9.35 -13.48 32.52
N THR A 160 -10.55 -12.98 32.25
CA THR A 160 -10.93 -12.52 30.91
C THR A 160 -10.14 -11.25 30.63
N THR A 161 -8.91 -11.38 30.13
CA THR A 161 -8.11 -10.22 29.73
C THR A 161 -8.87 -9.53 28.61
N THR A 162 -9.35 -8.32 28.86
CA THR A 162 -9.95 -7.48 27.84
C THR A 162 -8.92 -7.29 26.73
N VAL A 163 -9.27 -7.70 25.51
CA VAL A 163 -8.47 -7.46 24.31
C VAL A 163 -9.18 -6.43 23.44
N LEU A 164 -8.51 -5.31 23.18
CA LEU A 164 -9.02 -4.21 22.38
C LEU A 164 -8.32 -4.18 21.02
N LEU A 165 -9.10 -4.28 19.94
CA LEU A 165 -8.61 -4.05 18.59
C LEU A 165 -8.78 -2.58 18.22
N THR A 166 -7.69 -1.92 17.83
CA THR A 166 -7.70 -0.58 17.22
C THR A 166 -7.48 -0.67 15.72
N ILE A 167 -8.22 0.11 14.95
CA ILE A 167 -8.20 0.08 13.48
C ILE A 167 -8.07 1.52 12.96
N ASP A 168 -6.96 1.83 12.32
CA ASP A 168 -6.72 3.11 11.65
C ASP A 168 -6.71 2.90 10.13
N VAL A 169 -7.73 3.38 9.44
CA VAL A 169 -7.84 3.32 7.97
C VAL A 169 -7.38 4.65 7.38
N GLY A 170 -6.15 4.67 6.87
CA GLY A 170 -5.59 5.75 6.06
C GLY A 170 -5.79 5.54 4.55
N ASN A 171 -5.38 6.51 3.75
CA ASN A 171 -5.48 6.45 2.29
C ASN A 171 -4.61 5.34 1.66
N THR A 172 -3.39 5.16 2.15
CA THR A 172 -2.45 4.17 1.60
C THR A 172 -2.51 2.84 2.36
N ASN A 173 -2.66 2.89 3.68
CA ASN A 173 -2.55 1.72 4.55
C ASN A 173 -3.65 1.74 5.63
N ILE A 174 -4.02 0.53 6.07
CA ILE A 174 -4.81 0.25 7.26
C ILE A 174 -3.86 -0.32 8.31
N ALA A 175 -3.79 0.32 9.47
CA ALA A 175 -3.06 -0.16 10.63
C ALA A 175 -4.03 -0.82 11.63
N LEU A 176 -3.63 -1.97 12.16
CA LEU A 176 -4.35 -2.71 13.19
C LEU A 176 -3.47 -2.79 14.43
N GLY A 177 -4.02 -2.52 15.61
CA GLY A 177 -3.32 -2.66 16.89
C GLY A 177 -4.12 -3.50 17.88
N LEU A 178 -3.52 -4.53 18.45
CA LEU A 178 -4.13 -5.35 19.49
C LEU A 178 -3.57 -4.93 20.84
N HIS A 179 -4.44 -4.47 21.74
CA HIS A 179 -4.06 -4.04 23.08
C HIS A 179 -4.60 -4.99 24.13
N THR A 180 -3.80 -5.23 25.16
CA THR A 180 -4.20 -5.96 26.37
C THR A 180 -5.02 -5.07 27.31
N GLY A 181 -5.64 -5.67 28.33
CA GLY A 181 -6.58 -4.97 29.22
C GLY A 181 -5.92 -3.94 30.14
N ASP A 182 -4.61 -4.03 30.34
CA ASP A 182 -3.76 -3.04 31.01
C ASP A 182 -3.30 -1.91 30.07
N GLY A 183 -3.63 -2.00 28.78
CA GLY A 183 -3.41 -0.98 27.76
C GLY A 183 -2.11 -1.09 26.98
N GLU A 184 -1.32 -2.15 27.18
CA GLU A 184 -0.11 -2.39 26.38
C GLU A 184 -0.46 -2.83 24.94
N LEU A 185 0.31 -2.36 23.95
CA LEU A 185 0.19 -2.81 22.57
C LEU A 185 0.89 -4.17 22.43
N LEU A 186 0.10 -5.24 22.36
CA LEU A 186 0.60 -6.61 22.21
C LEU A 186 1.20 -6.85 20.83
N ARG A 187 0.51 -6.38 19.79
CA ARG A 187 0.92 -6.58 18.39
C ARG A 187 0.22 -5.61 17.46
N ASP A 188 0.89 -5.23 16.39
CA ASP A 188 0.31 -4.46 15.30
C ASP A 188 0.51 -5.12 13.93
N TRP A 189 -0.34 -4.74 12.99
CA TRP A 189 -0.25 -5.14 11.59
C TRP A 189 -0.54 -3.96 10.68
N ARG A 190 -0.05 -4.05 9.45
CA ARG A 190 -0.36 -3.11 8.38
C ARG A 190 -0.79 -3.86 7.14
N MET A 191 -1.84 -3.37 6.50
CA MET A 191 -2.27 -3.84 5.18
C MET A 191 -2.55 -2.65 4.27
N ARG A 192 -2.52 -2.87 2.96
CA ARG A 192 -2.83 -1.81 1.98
C ARG A 192 -4.31 -1.44 2.06
N THR A 193 -4.62 -0.17 1.92
CA THR A 193 -6.00 0.28 1.73
C THR A 193 -6.43 0.04 0.28
N ASP A 194 -7.53 -0.69 0.09
CA ASP A 194 -8.25 -0.73 -1.19
C ASP A 194 -9.61 -0.04 -1.01
N ALA A 195 -9.84 1.06 -1.73
CA ALA A 195 -11.09 1.82 -1.64
C ALA A 195 -12.32 1.04 -2.12
N ARG A 196 -12.13 -0.09 -2.81
CA ARG A 196 -13.19 -0.97 -3.31
C ARG A 196 -13.35 -2.24 -2.48
N ILE A 197 -12.59 -2.40 -1.39
CA ILE A 197 -12.69 -3.58 -0.53
C ILE A 197 -14.12 -3.72 0.01
N THR A 198 -14.67 -4.92 -0.07
CA THR A 198 -15.97 -5.23 0.55
C THR A 198 -15.81 -5.54 2.04
N ALA A 199 -16.89 -5.40 2.80
CA ALA A 199 -16.92 -5.78 4.22
C ALA A 199 -16.45 -7.22 4.48
N ASP A 200 -16.82 -8.16 3.61
CA ASP A 200 -16.47 -9.58 3.76
C ASP A 200 -14.97 -9.81 3.49
N GLU A 201 -14.39 -9.16 2.48
CA GLU A 201 -12.96 -9.20 2.19
C GLU A 201 -12.13 -8.56 3.31
N LEU A 202 -12.61 -7.44 3.87
CA LEU A 202 -11.98 -6.77 5.01
C LEU A 202 -12.01 -7.67 6.25
N ALA A 203 -13.15 -8.31 6.54
CA ALA A 203 -13.28 -9.28 7.65
C ALA A 203 -12.35 -10.47 7.48
N LEU A 204 -12.31 -11.06 6.28
CA LEU A 204 -11.47 -12.21 5.96
C LEU A 204 -9.99 -11.89 6.17
N THR A 205 -9.54 -10.75 5.63
CA THR A 205 -8.15 -10.30 5.73
C THR A 205 -7.78 -10.01 7.17
N MET A 206 -8.63 -9.25 7.89
CA MET A 206 -8.39 -8.88 9.28
C MET A 206 -8.34 -10.13 10.19
N ARG A 207 -9.28 -11.06 10.03
CA ARG A 207 -9.28 -12.33 10.77
C ARG A 207 -8.03 -13.16 10.47
N GLY A 208 -7.60 -13.20 9.21
CA GLY A 208 -6.37 -13.89 8.81
C GLY A 208 -5.11 -13.31 9.48
N LEU A 209 -5.02 -11.98 9.60
CA LEU A 209 -3.91 -11.30 10.29
C LEU A 209 -3.93 -11.53 11.80
N LEU A 210 -5.11 -11.47 12.41
CA LEU A 210 -5.31 -11.67 13.86
C LEU A 210 -5.07 -13.11 14.30
N GLY A 211 -5.33 -14.09 13.43
CA GLY A 211 -5.15 -15.51 13.74
C GLY A 211 -5.99 -15.93 14.94
N GLU A 212 -5.34 -16.54 15.94
CA GLU A 212 -5.99 -17.00 17.18
C GLU A 212 -6.64 -15.85 17.98
N HIS A 213 -6.08 -14.64 17.90
CA HIS A 213 -6.60 -13.49 18.63
C HIS A 213 -7.94 -12.97 18.10
N ALA A 214 -8.38 -13.40 16.90
CA ALA A 214 -9.62 -12.90 16.30
C ALA A 214 -10.87 -13.21 17.14
N GLU A 215 -10.86 -14.33 17.87
CA GLU A 215 -11.97 -14.75 18.75
C GLU A 215 -11.87 -14.16 20.16
N GLU A 216 -10.74 -13.55 20.50
CA GLU A 216 -10.46 -12.98 21.83
C GLU A 216 -10.86 -11.50 21.93
N ILE A 217 -11.23 -10.86 20.80
CA ILE A 217 -11.56 -9.43 20.75
C ILE A 217 -12.80 -9.13 21.60
N THR A 218 -12.60 -8.32 22.62
CA THR A 218 -13.63 -7.86 23.56
C THR A 218 -14.07 -6.42 23.37
N GLY A 219 -13.31 -5.64 22.59
CA GLY A 219 -13.62 -4.25 22.25
C GLY A 219 -13.00 -3.85 20.92
N ILE A 220 -13.62 -2.89 20.22
CA ILE A 220 -13.10 -2.35 18.96
C ILE A 220 -13.14 -0.83 18.98
N SER A 221 -12.03 -0.19 18.62
CA SER A 221 -11.95 1.25 18.34
C SER A 221 -11.46 1.46 16.93
N ALA A 222 -12.13 2.27 16.13
CA ALA A 222 -11.76 2.43 14.75
C ALA A 222 -11.91 3.88 14.27
N LEU A 223 -11.10 4.27 13.28
CA LEU A 223 -11.29 5.48 12.51
C LEU A 223 -11.04 5.20 11.03
N SER A 224 -11.55 6.08 10.17
CA SER A 224 -11.20 6.06 8.76
C SER A 224 -11.20 7.46 8.16
N THR A 225 -10.15 7.77 7.41
CA THR A 225 -10.07 8.97 6.55
C THR A 225 -10.55 8.69 5.13
N VAL A 226 -10.98 7.45 4.83
CA VAL A 226 -11.41 7.00 3.49
C VAL A 226 -12.90 6.66 3.51
N PRO A 227 -13.79 7.54 3.01
CA PRO A 227 -15.25 7.36 3.15
C PRO A 227 -15.80 6.04 2.61
N ALA A 228 -15.25 5.55 1.49
CA ALA A 228 -15.68 4.29 0.89
C ALA A 228 -15.38 3.10 1.81
N VAL A 229 -14.19 3.07 2.44
CA VAL A 229 -13.79 2.01 3.36
C VAL A 229 -14.51 2.16 4.70
N LEU A 230 -14.79 3.38 5.16
CA LEU A 230 -15.60 3.63 6.36
C LEU A 230 -16.99 2.97 6.27
N ARG A 231 -17.64 3.06 5.11
CA ARG A 231 -18.93 2.41 4.86
C ARG A 231 -18.82 0.89 5.04
N GLU A 232 -17.80 0.29 4.46
CA GLU A 232 -17.57 -1.17 4.50
C GLU A 232 -17.12 -1.65 5.88
N LEU A 233 -16.30 -0.84 6.58
CA LEU A 233 -15.91 -1.07 7.97
C LEU A 233 -17.13 -1.12 8.90
N ARG A 234 -18.11 -0.22 8.73
CA ARG A 234 -19.36 -0.26 9.51
C ARG A 234 -20.12 -1.57 9.28
N VAL A 235 -20.27 -1.99 8.02
CA VAL A 235 -20.95 -3.23 7.65
C VAL A 235 -20.22 -4.44 8.24
N MET A 236 -18.90 -4.50 8.08
CA MET A 236 -18.04 -5.55 8.61
C MET A 236 -18.20 -5.68 10.13
N LEU A 237 -18.08 -4.56 10.86
CA LEU A 237 -18.22 -4.57 12.31
C LEU A 237 -19.63 -5.01 12.71
N ALA A 238 -20.68 -4.57 12.01
CA ALA A 238 -22.07 -4.95 12.33
C ALA A 238 -22.32 -6.44 12.13
N GLN A 239 -21.83 -7.00 11.01
CA GLN A 239 -22.05 -8.39 10.62
C GLN A 239 -21.19 -9.36 11.44
N TYR A 240 -19.91 -9.08 11.63
CA TYR A 240 -18.96 -10.03 12.21
C TYR A 240 -18.66 -9.78 13.69
N TYR A 241 -18.84 -8.54 14.17
CA TYR A 241 -18.55 -8.13 15.55
C TYR A 241 -19.78 -7.51 16.24
N GLY A 242 -20.99 -7.94 15.84
CA GLY A 242 -22.28 -7.43 16.30
C GLY A 242 -22.45 -7.34 17.83
N LYS A 243 -21.78 -8.23 18.58
CA LYS A 243 -21.87 -8.32 20.04
C LYS A 243 -20.72 -7.61 20.77
N VAL A 244 -19.70 -7.16 20.05
CA VAL A 244 -18.51 -6.54 20.62
C VAL A 244 -18.75 -5.03 20.76
N PRO A 245 -18.57 -4.45 21.96
CA PRO A 245 -18.58 -3.00 22.15
C PRO A 245 -17.64 -2.32 21.16
N ARG A 246 -18.10 -1.25 20.52
CA ARG A 246 -17.33 -0.57 19.48
C ARG A 246 -17.45 0.93 19.54
N VAL A 247 -16.39 1.61 19.14
CA VAL A 247 -16.37 3.05 18.89
C VAL A 247 -15.78 3.28 17.51
N ILE A 248 -16.50 4.00 16.65
CA ILE A 248 -15.98 4.49 15.37
C ILE A 248 -15.87 6.01 15.50
N VAL A 249 -14.65 6.55 15.39
CA VAL A 249 -14.37 7.98 15.59
C VAL A 249 -15.01 8.79 14.46
N GLU A 250 -16.11 9.45 14.82
CA GLU A 250 -16.96 10.22 13.91
C GLU A 250 -17.51 11.47 14.62
N PRO A 251 -18.07 12.44 13.89
CA PRO A 251 -18.74 13.58 14.51
C PRO A 251 -19.76 13.14 15.57
N GLY A 252 -19.56 13.58 16.81
CA GLY A 252 -20.41 13.22 17.96
C GLY A 252 -19.78 12.26 18.97
N VAL A 253 -18.68 11.57 18.61
CA VAL A 253 -17.92 10.75 19.57
C VAL A 253 -17.21 11.65 20.59
N ARG A 254 -17.24 11.25 21.86
CA ARG A 254 -16.56 11.98 22.93
C ARG A 254 -15.06 11.71 22.88
N THR A 255 -14.33 12.48 22.09
CA THR A 255 -12.85 12.49 22.09
C THR A 255 -12.32 13.35 23.25
N GLY A 256 -13.04 14.43 23.56
CA GLY A 256 -12.68 15.45 24.56
C GLY A 256 -11.43 16.24 24.20
N VAL A 257 -11.15 16.36 22.91
CA VAL A 257 -10.16 17.28 22.34
C VAL A 257 -10.90 18.54 21.87
N PRO A 258 -10.65 19.72 22.47
CA PRO A 258 -11.16 20.98 21.94
C PRO A 258 -10.50 21.32 20.60
N LEU A 259 -11.29 21.72 19.60
CA LEU A 259 -10.82 22.11 18.27
C LEU A 259 -10.88 23.64 18.13
N LEU A 260 -9.74 24.32 18.19
CA LEU A 260 -9.61 25.78 18.08
C LEU A 260 -9.21 26.18 16.66
N VAL A 261 -10.05 25.81 15.70
CA VAL A 261 -9.92 26.14 14.28
C VAL A 261 -11.22 26.73 13.76
N ASP A 262 -11.16 27.46 12.64
CA ASP A 262 -12.32 28.13 12.06
C ASP A 262 -13.46 27.16 11.72
N ASN A 263 -13.13 25.98 11.19
CA ASN A 263 -14.11 24.94 10.87
C ASN A 263 -13.72 23.57 11.47
N PRO A 264 -14.22 23.25 12.68
CA PRO A 264 -13.92 21.98 13.36
C PRO A 264 -14.30 20.72 12.57
N LYS A 265 -15.25 20.81 11.62
CA LYS A 265 -15.70 19.67 10.82
C LYS A 265 -14.70 19.25 9.74
N GLU A 266 -13.73 20.10 9.41
CA GLU A 266 -12.69 19.82 8.41
C GLU A 266 -11.47 19.11 9.02
N VAL A 267 -11.41 19.01 10.34
CA VAL A 267 -10.31 18.30 11.02
C VAL A 267 -10.51 16.80 10.85
N GLY A 268 -9.53 16.14 10.25
CA GLY A 268 -9.54 14.69 10.06
C GLY A 268 -9.58 13.93 11.40
N PRO A 269 -10.29 12.79 11.47
CA PRO A 269 -10.43 12.03 12.72
C PRO A 269 -9.08 11.52 13.24
N ASP A 270 -8.16 11.14 12.36
CA ASP A 270 -6.76 10.79 12.66
C ASP A 270 -6.03 11.90 13.44
N ARG A 271 -6.17 13.17 13.00
CA ARG A 271 -5.53 14.33 13.65
C ARG A 271 -6.09 14.58 15.05
N VAL A 272 -7.40 14.40 15.23
CA VAL A 272 -8.05 14.49 16.56
C VAL A 272 -7.52 13.40 17.49
N ILE A 273 -7.34 12.18 16.97
CA ILE A 273 -6.85 11.04 17.73
C ILE A 273 -5.37 11.19 18.09
N ASN A 274 -4.54 11.64 17.15
CA ASN A 274 -3.13 11.96 17.39
C ASN A 274 -2.99 13.06 18.44
N THR A 275 -3.88 14.06 18.43
CA THR A 275 -3.92 15.12 19.45
C THR A 275 -4.20 14.58 20.84
N LEU A 276 -5.21 13.71 20.96
CA LEU A 276 -5.56 13.07 22.23
C LEU A 276 -4.36 12.26 22.77
N ALA A 277 -3.74 11.45 21.92
CA ALA A 277 -2.60 10.62 22.29
C ALA A 277 -1.40 11.46 22.72
N ALA A 278 -1.05 12.50 21.95
CA ALA A 278 0.06 13.39 22.26
C ALA A 278 -0.12 14.09 23.61
N HIS A 279 -1.30 14.63 23.87
CA HIS A 279 -1.60 15.29 25.15
C HIS A 279 -1.63 14.31 26.33
N HIS A 280 -2.09 13.07 26.11
CA HIS A 280 -2.06 12.05 27.14
C HIS A 280 -0.62 11.66 27.53
N LEU A 281 0.29 11.61 26.56
CA LEU A 281 1.69 11.25 26.77
C LEU A 281 2.51 12.38 27.37
N PHE A 282 2.18 13.63 27.05
CA PHE A 282 3.01 14.79 27.40
C PHE A 282 2.16 15.96 27.93
N SER A 283 2.54 16.48 29.09
CA SER A 283 1.89 17.63 29.74
C SER A 283 2.35 18.99 29.22
N THR A 284 3.01 19.03 28.06
CA THR A 284 3.54 20.22 27.41
C THR A 284 2.73 20.54 26.15
N ALA A 285 2.97 21.70 25.52
CA ALA A 285 2.51 21.89 24.15
C ALA A 285 3.19 20.86 23.25
N CYS A 286 2.48 20.32 22.27
CA CYS A 286 3.00 19.29 21.38
C CYS A 286 2.94 19.72 19.92
N ILE A 287 3.93 19.28 19.16
CA ILE A 287 3.91 19.32 17.69
C ILE A 287 4.04 17.87 17.22
N VAL A 288 3.01 17.37 16.54
CA VAL A 288 3.02 16.00 15.97
C VAL A 288 3.35 16.10 14.49
N VAL A 289 4.42 15.46 14.06
CA VAL A 289 4.82 15.30 12.65
C VAL A 289 4.43 13.90 12.20
N ASP A 290 3.37 13.79 11.40
CA ASP A 290 2.86 12.53 10.89
C ASP A 290 3.33 12.30 9.44
N PHE A 291 4.18 11.29 9.25
CA PHE A 291 4.74 10.89 7.98
C PHE A 291 3.85 9.84 7.29
N GLY A 292 2.75 10.33 6.71
CA GLY A 292 1.81 9.53 5.93
C GLY A 292 1.90 9.78 4.41
N THR A 293 0.77 9.60 3.72
CA THR A 293 0.62 9.95 2.29
C THR A 293 0.97 11.41 2.04
N SER A 294 0.49 12.30 2.92
CA SER A 294 1.02 13.65 3.12
C SER A 294 1.79 13.68 4.43
N THR A 295 2.76 14.59 4.54
CA THR A 295 3.38 14.88 5.83
C THR A 295 2.60 15.99 6.51
N ASN A 296 1.99 15.67 7.65
CA ASN A 296 1.14 16.59 8.40
C ASN A 296 1.86 17.04 9.66
N ILE A 297 1.79 18.33 9.99
CA ILE A 297 2.27 18.85 11.27
C ILE A 297 1.09 19.40 12.04
N ASP A 298 0.73 18.76 13.14
CA ASP A 298 -0.36 19.17 14.03
C ASP A 298 0.19 19.87 15.26
N VAL A 299 -0.49 20.93 15.70
CA VAL A 299 -0.09 21.77 16.82
C VAL A 299 -1.12 21.65 17.93
N ILE A 300 -0.64 21.28 19.12
CA ILE A 300 -1.46 20.99 20.29
C ILE A 300 -1.01 21.90 21.45
N SER A 301 -1.96 22.59 22.07
CA SER A 301 -1.68 23.40 23.26
C SER A 301 -1.38 22.53 24.48
N ALA A 302 -0.72 23.07 25.50
CA ALA A 302 -0.47 22.35 26.76
C ALA A 302 -1.78 21.94 27.50
N LYS A 303 -2.93 22.50 27.11
CA LYS A 303 -4.25 22.14 27.64
C LYS A 303 -4.92 21.01 26.84
N GLY A 304 -4.26 20.47 25.81
CA GLY A 304 -4.80 19.44 24.94
C GLY A 304 -5.75 19.97 23.86
N GLU A 305 -5.66 21.26 23.53
CA GLU A 305 -6.46 21.89 22.48
C GLU A 305 -5.74 21.72 21.13
N PHE A 306 -6.47 21.29 20.10
CA PHE A 306 -5.97 21.29 18.73
C PHE A 306 -5.99 22.72 18.18
N LEU A 307 -4.82 23.27 17.86
CA LEU A 307 -4.64 24.66 17.42
C LEU A 307 -4.59 24.80 15.89
N GLY A 308 -4.50 23.69 15.16
CA GLY A 308 -4.32 23.67 13.71
C GLY A 308 -3.03 22.97 13.31
N GLY A 309 -2.53 23.27 12.11
CA GLY A 309 -1.36 22.59 11.58
C GLY A 309 -0.95 23.01 10.17
N VAL A 310 0.00 22.29 9.60
CA VAL A 310 0.57 22.50 8.27
C VAL A 310 0.57 21.20 7.48
N PHE A 311 0.29 21.28 6.19
CA PHE A 311 0.38 20.16 5.25
C PHE A 311 1.59 20.32 4.33
N MET A 312 2.25 19.21 4.05
CA MET A 312 3.33 19.10 3.07
C MET A 312 3.13 17.84 2.22
N PRO A 313 3.65 17.82 0.98
CA PRO A 313 3.76 16.56 0.23
C PRO A 313 4.51 15.51 1.05
N GLY A 314 4.00 14.27 1.07
CA GLY A 314 4.70 13.16 1.70
C GLY A 314 5.95 12.76 0.94
N ILE A 315 6.84 12.01 1.59
CA ILE A 315 8.13 11.59 1.03
C ILE A 315 7.93 10.80 -0.27
N GLU A 316 7.03 9.81 -0.27
CA GLU A 316 6.71 9.01 -1.46
C GLU A 316 6.14 9.86 -2.60
N ILE A 317 5.20 10.77 -2.31
CA ILE A 317 4.64 11.68 -3.32
C ILE A 317 5.74 12.55 -3.93
N SER A 318 6.66 13.07 -3.12
CA SER A 318 7.78 13.87 -3.61
C SER A 318 8.72 13.06 -4.50
N VAL A 319 9.01 11.80 -4.15
CA VAL A 319 9.83 10.89 -4.97
C VAL A 319 9.13 10.62 -6.29
N ASP A 320 7.86 10.23 -6.26
CA ASP A 320 7.06 9.89 -7.44
C ASP A 320 6.91 11.10 -8.37
N ALA A 321 6.66 12.30 -7.82
CA ALA A 321 6.56 13.53 -8.59
C ALA A 321 7.88 13.89 -9.31
N LEU A 322 9.02 13.60 -8.68
CA LEU A 322 10.33 13.85 -9.26
C LEU A 322 10.68 12.80 -10.33
N ALA A 323 10.37 11.53 -10.08
CA ALA A 323 10.54 10.44 -11.04
C ALA A 323 9.66 10.63 -12.28
N ALA A 324 8.40 11.03 -12.12
CA ALA A 324 7.46 11.24 -13.21
C ALA A 324 7.87 12.35 -14.19
N ARG A 325 8.72 13.29 -13.76
CA ARG A 325 9.16 14.44 -14.59
C ARG A 325 10.59 14.30 -15.12
N ALA A 326 11.30 13.23 -14.78
CA ALA A 326 12.67 13.00 -15.22
C ALA A 326 12.80 11.62 -15.87
N ALA A 327 12.93 11.59 -17.19
CA ALA A 327 12.96 10.38 -18.01
C ALA A 327 14.04 9.33 -17.64
N ALA A 328 15.01 9.68 -16.79
CA ALA A 328 16.11 8.81 -16.36
C ALA A 328 16.07 8.42 -14.87
N LEU A 329 15.09 8.91 -14.09
CA LEU A 329 14.97 8.56 -12.68
C LEU A 329 14.17 7.27 -12.51
N ARG A 330 14.89 6.15 -12.32
CA ARG A 330 14.30 4.89 -11.86
C ARG A 330 13.69 5.10 -10.46
N LYS A 331 12.69 4.31 -10.07
CA LYS A 331 12.23 4.27 -8.67
C LYS A 331 13.42 3.97 -7.76
N VAL A 332 13.81 4.95 -6.96
CA VAL A 332 14.96 4.86 -6.05
C VAL A 332 14.46 4.33 -4.72
N GLU A 333 15.09 3.25 -4.24
CA GLU A 333 14.90 2.80 -2.88
C GLU A 333 15.46 3.85 -1.91
N MET A 334 14.66 4.21 -0.91
CA MET A 334 15.04 5.21 0.08
C MET A 334 15.88 4.57 1.17
N VAL A 335 17.19 4.76 1.08
CA VAL A 335 18.17 4.38 2.10
C VAL A 335 19.03 5.57 2.47
N ARG A 336 19.63 5.53 3.66
CA ARG A 336 20.53 6.58 4.13
C ARG A 336 21.75 6.68 3.19
N PRO A 337 22.02 7.85 2.58
CA PRO A 337 23.17 8.02 1.72
C PRO A 337 24.46 8.08 2.55
N ARG A 338 25.58 7.68 1.96
CA ARG A 338 26.91 7.68 2.61
C ARG A 338 27.38 9.08 3.03
N SER A 339 26.88 10.12 2.37
CA SER A 339 27.21 11.52 2.60
C SER A 339 26.06 12.41 2.11
N VAL A 340 25.95 13.61 2.67
CA VAL A 340 25.05 14.66 2.18
C VAL A 340 25.39 15.05 0.73
N ILE A 341 26.67 15.09 0.36
CA ILE A 341 27.06 15.40 -1.02
C ILE A 341 27.17 14.08 -1.80
N GLY A 342 26.06 13.72 -2.47
CA GLY A 342 26.00 12.53 -3.30
C GLY A 342 27.01 12.55 -4.46
N LYS A 343 27.53 11.38 -4.83
CA LYS A 343 28.51 11.22 -5.93
C LYS A 343 27.92 10.62 -7.19
N ASN A 344 26.65 10.26 -7.15
CA ASN A 344 25.88 9.78 -8.30
C ASN A 344 24.41 10.22 -8.16
N THR A 345 23.63 10.08 -9.23
CA THR A 345 22.24 10.54 -9.28
C THR A 345 21.37 9.96 -8.16
N VAL A 346 21.54 8.68 -7.83
CA VAL A 346 20.77 8.00 -6.77
C VAL A 346 21.09 8.62 -5.40
N GLU A 347 22.37 8.77 -5.08
CA GLU A 347 22.79 9.38 -3.81
C GLU A 347 22.39 10.87 -3.71
N CYS A 348 22.46 11.62 -4.82
CA CYS A 348 22.01 13.01 -4.85
C CYS A 348 20.51 13.10 -4.56
N LEU A 349 19.71 12.19 -5.12
CA LEU A 349 18.27 12.12 -4.90
C LEU A 349 17.95 11.75 -3.44
N GLN A 350 18.54 10.65 -2.95
CA GLN A 350 18.38 10.17 -1.59
C GLN A 350 18.75 11.25 -0.57
N SER A 351 19.87 11.93 -0.79
CA SER A 351 20.31 13.04 0.04
C SER A 351 19.32 14.21 0.01
N GLY A 352 18.95 14.67 -1.18
CA GLY A 352 18.02 15.79 -1.34
C GLY A 352 16.66 15.54 -0.70
N ILE A 353 16.16 14.30 -0.77
CA ILE A 353 14.92 13.91 -0.11
C ILE A 353 15.13 13.81 1.40
N MET A 354 16.04 12.97 1.88
CA MET A 354 16.20 12.69 3.31
C MET A 354 16.54 13.95 4.13
N TYR A 355 17.63 14.64 3.77
CA TYR A 355 18.06 15.85 4.49
C TYR A 355 17.18 17.06 4.17
N GLY A 356 16.58 17.10 2.97
CA GLY A 356 15.63 18.15 2.60
C GLY A 356 14.36 18.09 3.43
N PHE A 357 13.79 16.90 3.63
CA PHE A 357 12.64 16.69 4.51
C PHE A 357 12.99 16.99 5.97
N ALA A 358 14.14 16.53 6.47
CA ALA A 358 14.59 16.86 7.82
C ALA A 358 14.68 18.39 8.03
N GLY A 359 15.37 19.09 7.11
CA GLY A 359 15.49 20.56 7.17
C GLY A 359 14.16 21.30 7.02
N GLN A 360 13.22 20.77 6.22
CA GLN A 360 11.87 21.32 6.09
C GLN A 360 11.11 21.21 7.41
N ILE A 361 11.16 20.05 8.06
CA ILE A 361 10.53 19.82 9.37
C ILE A 361 11.13 20.76 10.41
N ASP A 362 12.46 20.79 10.53
CA ASP A 362 13.13 21.64 11.50
C ASP A 362 12.81 23.13 11.28
N GLY A 363 12.78 23.57 10.02
CA GLY A 363 12.45 24.94 9.66
C GLY A 363 11.01 25.35 10.03
N LEU A 364 10.05 24.43 9.88
CA LEU A 364 8.64 24.63 10.22
C LEU A 364 8.41 24.53 11.73
N VAL A 365 8.94 23.51 12.39
CA VAL A 365 8.86 23.35 13.84
C VAL A 365 9.43 24.58 14.55
N ALA A 366 10.58 25.09 14.11
CA ALA A 366 11.15 26.32 14.67
C ALA A 366 10.24 27.55 14.47
N ARG A 367 9.47 27.63 13.38
CA ARG A 367 8.50 28.73 13.14
C ARG A 367 7.30 28.59 14.06
N ILE A 368 6.73 27.39 14.14
CA ILE A 368 5.59 27.07 14.99
C ILE A 368 5.93 27.35 16.46
N THR A 369 7.08 26.87 16.96
CA THR A 369 7.51 27.10 18.34
C THR A 369 7.66 28.60 18.67
N ARG A 370 8.17 29.41 17.72
CA ARG A 370 8.24 30.87 17.90
C ARG A 370 6.87 31.53 17.88
N GLU A 371 5.93 30.99 17.11
CA GLU A 371 4.55 31.49 17.06
C GLU A 371 3.81 31.18 18.36
N LEU A 372 3.85 29.93 18.84
CA LEU A 372 3.29 29.52 20.13
C LEU A 372 3.79 30.39 21.29
N SER A 373 5.09 30.71 21.28
CA SER A 373 5.70 31.59 22.28
C SER A 373 5.10 33.01 22.28
N ARG A 374 4.57 33.49 21.15
CA ARG A 374 3.98 34.84 21.01
C ARG A 374 2.47 34.87 21.24
N THR A 375 1.77 33.77 20.97
CA THR A 375 0.30 33.70 21.01
C THR A 375 -0.27 33.23 22.36
N GLY A 376 0.53 33.28 23.43
CA GLY A 376 0.08 32.89 24.77
C GLY A 376 0.11 31.39 25.05
N HIS A 377 0.74 30.61 24.17
CA HIS A 377 1.01 29.18 24.34
C HIS A 377 2.50 28.90 24.61
N GLY A 378 3.20 29.85 25.24
CA GLY A 378 4.62 29.73 25.55
C GLY A 378 4.91 28.67 26.62
N GLY A 379 6.11 28.08 26.54
CA GLY A 379 6.54 27.01 27.44
C GLY A 379 7.36 25.96 26.68
N PRO A 380 7.70 24.84 27.34
CA PRO A 380 8.32 23.70 26.67
C PRO A 380 7.39 23.14 25.59
N VAL A 381 7.96 22.77 24.44
CA VAL A 381 7.26 22.15 23.32
C VAL A 381 7.88 20.77 23.06
N THR A 382 7.06 19.73 23.08
CA THR A 382 7.47 18.38 22.72
C THR A 382 7.17 18.13 21.25
N VAL A 383 8.15 17.64 20.49
CA VAL A 383 7.98 17.35 19.06
C VAL A 383 8.02 15.84 18.88
N ILE A 384 6.94 15.29 18.32
CA ILE A 384 6.68 13.86 18.21
C ILE A 384 6.59 13.49 16.74
N ALA A 385 7.33 12.48 16.30
CA ALA A 385 7.19 11.89 14.98
C ALA A 385 6.36 10.61 15.03
N THR A 386 5.49 10.42 14.06
CA THR A 386 4.71 9.18 13.83
C THR A 386 4.59 8.91 12.33
N GLY A 387 3.98 7.80 11.93
CA GLY A 387 3.76 7.44 10.54
C GLY A 387 4.84 6.52 9.97
N GLY A 388 4.49 5.78 8.92
CA GLY A 388 5.29 4.67 8.42
C GLY A 388 6.64 5.07 7.81
N LEU A 389 6.77 6.32 7.38
CA LEU A 389 8.00 6.86 6.77
C LEU A 389 8.85 7.68 7.74
N ALA A 390 8.42 7.85 9.00
CA ALA A 390 9.18 8.58 10.02
C ALA A 390 10.61 8.05 10.21
N PRO A 391 10.87 6.71 10.24
CA PRO A 391 12.23 6.19 10.44
C PRO A 391 13.26 6.65 9.40
N LEU A 392 12.83 7.13 8.23
CA LEU A 392 13.73 7.65 7.20
C LEU A 392 14.31 9.03 7.53
N VAL A 393 13.64 9.81 8.39
CA VAL A 393 13.95 11.24 8.60
C VAL A 393 14.22 11.59 10.06
N VAL A 394 13.68 10.81 11.00
CA VAL A 394 13.77 11.10 12.46
C VAL A 394 15.21 11.30 12.91
N ASP A 395 16.14 10.43 12.50
CA ASP A 395 17.55 10.49 12.93
C ASP A 395 18.30 11.71 12.39
N GLU A 396 17.79 12.35 11.33
CA GLU A 396 18.41 13.50 10.67
C GLU A 396 17.77 14.84 11.08
N SER A 397 16.64 14.81 11.79
CA SER A 397 15.97 16.02 12.31
C SER A 397 16.54 16.39 13.68
N ILE A 398 16.81 17.68 13.87
CA ILE A 398 17.26 18.20 15.18
C ILE A 398 16.10 18.54 16.12
N SER A 399 14.88 18.71 15.58
CA SER A 399 13.74 19.20 16.35
C SER A 399 12.88 18.07 16.91
N ILE A 400 12.87 16.90 16.27
CA ILE A 400 12.10 15.73 16.72
C ILE A 400 12.71 15.22 18.03
N SER A 401 11.89 15.16 19.07
CA SER A 401 12.32 14.74 20.42
C SER A 401 11.89 13.31 20.76
N HIS A 402 10.81 12.83 20.15
CA HIS A 402 10.23 11.51 20.41
C HIS A 402 9.73 10.89 19.10
N HIS A 403 9.90 9.58 18.94
CA HIS A 403 9.32 8.81 17.86
C HIS A 403 8.30 7.82 18.44
N ARG A 404 7.04 7.93 18.00
CA ARG A 404 5.90 7.12 18.46
C ARG A 404 5.16 6.54 17.26
N PRO A 405 5.59 5.38 16.72
CA PRO A 405 4.96 4.78 15.54
C PRO A 405 3.52 4.32 15.79
N ASP A 406 3.14 4.14 17.05
CA ASP A 406 1.85 3.67 17.54
C ASP A 406 0.90 4.79 17.98
N LEU A 407 1.24 6.07 17.75
CA LEU A 407 0.53 7.22 18.33
C LEU A 407 -0.98 7.20 18.04
N THR A 408 -1.38 6.89 16.81
CA THR A 408 -2.79 6.83 16.41
C THR A 408 -3.51 5.65 17.04
N LEU A 409 -2.85 4.50 17.14
CA LEU A 409 -3.39 3.29 17.77
C LEU A 409 -3.60 3.51 19.27
N LEU A 410 -2.68 4.20 19.94
CA LEU A 410 -2.82 4.64 21.32
C LEU A 410 -4.03 5.58 21.48
N GLY A 411 -4.17 6.58 20.62
CA GLY A 411 -5.29 7.51 20.69
C GLY A 411 -6.64 6.80 20.52
N LEU A 412 -6.72 5.81 19.62
CA LEU A 412 -7.90 4.97 19.45
C LEU A 412 -8.24 4.18 20.72
N ARG A 413 -7.24 3.65 21.43
CA ARG A 413 -7.44 3.02 22.75
C ARG A 413 -8.05 4.01 23.75
N LEU A 414 -7.46 5.19 23.88
CA LEU A 414 -7.92 6.22 24.82
C LEU A 414 -9.36 6.68 24.52
N VAL A 415 -9.74 6.80 23.25
CA VAL A 415 -11.13 7.13 22.88
C VAL A 415 -12.10 6.00 23.25
N PHE A 416 -11.69 4.75 23.11
CA PHE A 416 -12.53 3.61 23.49
C PHE A 416 -12.84 3.61 24.98
N GLU A 417 -11.81 3.76 25.81
CA GLU A 417 -11.89 3.85 27.29
C GLU A 417 -12.71 5.04 27.77
N ARG A 418 -12.78 6.11 26.98
CA ARG A 418 -13.61 7.28 27.30
C ARG A 418 -15.09 7.05 27.02
N ASN A 419 -15.43 6.07 26.18
CA ASN A 419 -16.79 5.88 25.68
C ASN A 419 -17.44 4.56 26.14
N ASN A 420 -16.71 3.71 26.84
CA ASN A 420 -17.17 2.46 27.48
C ASN A 420 -16.59 2.40 28.89
#